data_AF-A1TD08-F1
#
_entry.id   AF-A1TD08-F1
#
_cell.length_a   1.000
_cell.length_b   1.000
_cell.length_c   1.000
_cell.angle_alpha   90.00
_cell.angle_beta   90.00
_cell.angle_gamma   90.00
#
_symmetry.space_group_name_H-M   'P 1'
#
loop_
_entity.id
_entity.type
_entity.pdbx_description
1 polymer ?
#
loop_
_entity_poly.entity_id
_entity_poly.type
_entity_poly.pdbx_seq_one_letter_code
_entity_poly.pdbx_strand_id
1 'polypeptide(L)'
;MKNWGDVIVVENGEWQGYDWHWADRRILDMLIGGPELALRHIASFRRSDDRDFYGLMPERSAAVLDLDRRRLLFFGDDLMGRVPHRRVLLAALAELWTGFQAGWAYGGARELAAYVGVDCPPRDFDREPRIEVTPDRYSPCQVISVVGPDGGVRFWPMVEYSHPEVYGPSLLDMLPRRARPKLSLRIEPASGVHVDPSRKAIGVWQTVDTAGILDQLPEIWAGWDFEFWEDRYEEQLARCGDALHVPPRKLSVEIREVQELMRRRVFGSDWDSPAGEALELLAVLRRHAPDLAIRDGDVIAGLIRPTAQQWKRFTTACDGYAAASAA
;
A
#
# COMPACT_ATOMS: atom_id res chain seq x y z
N MET A 1 -1.86 -17.24 18.01
CA MET A 1 -2.06 -15.79 17.81
C MET A 1 -3.31 -15.67 16.97
N LYS A 2 -4.40 -15.14 17.53
CA LYS A 2 -5.67 -14.99 16.81
C LYS A 2 -5.59 -13.67 16.05
N ASN A 3 -5.71 -13.75 14.74
CA ASN A 3 -5.58 -12.63 13.83
C ASN A 3 -6.98 -12.11 13.49
N TRP A 4 -7.04 -10.85 13.07
CA TRP A 4 -8.16 -10.38 12.29
C TRP A 4 -8.47 -11.32 11.13
N GLY A 5 -9.74 -11.33 10.76
CA GLY A 5 -10.06 -11.60 9.38
C GLY A 5 -9.41 -10.54 8.50
N ASP A 6 -8.63 -10.93 7.50
CA ASP A 6 -7.97 -10.01 6.57
C ASP A 6 -9.00 -9.17 5.77
N VAL A 7 -10.28 -9.55 5.80
CA VAL A 7 -11.38 -8.79 5.20
C VAL A 7 -12.51 -8.57 6.21
N ILE A 8 -12.92 -7.31 6.37
CA ILE A 8 -14.16 -6.94 7.07
C ILE A 8 -15.24 -6.62 6.05
N VAL A 9 -16.44 -7.13 6.28
CA VAL A 9 -17.66 -6.73 5.56
C VAL A 9 -18.59 -6.00 6.53
N VAL A 10 -19.07 -4.82 6.13
CA VAL A 10 -20.14 -4.09 6.83
C VAL A 10 -21.42 -4.19 6.01
N GLU A 11 -22.48 -4.69 6.63
CA GLU A 11 -23.80 -4.85 6.00
C GLU A 11 -24.90 -4.73 7.07
N ASN A 12 -25.97 -4.00 6.75
CA ASN A 12 -27.09 -3.73 7.66
C ASN A 12 -26.67 -3.09 9.00
N GLY A 13 -25.62 -2.28 9.00
CA GLY A 13 -25.09 -1.61 10.19
C GLY A 13 -24.27 -2.50 11.11
N GLU A 14 -24.04 -3.77 10.76
CA GLU A 14 -23.18 -4.69 11.50
C GLU A 14 -21.95 -5.04 10.67
N TRP A 15 -20.85 -5.41 11.33
CA TRP A 15 -19.63 -5.84 10.66
C TRP A 15 -19.28 -7.29 11.02
N GLN A 16 -18.65 -7.99 10.05
CA GLN A 16 -18.15 -9.34 10.19
C GLN A 16 -16.74 -9.45 9.61
N GLY A 17 -15.82 -10.03 10.37
CA GLY A 17 -14.47 -10.38 9.91
C GLY A 17 -14.42 -11.74 9.22
N TYR A 18 -13.57 -11.86 8.20
CA TYR A 18 -13.33 -13.08 7.42
C TYR A 18 -11.84 -13.35 7.29
N ASP A 19 -11.41 -14.56 7.68
CA ASP A 19 -10.01 -14.97 7.68
C ASP A 19 -9.57 -15.42 6.29
N TRP A 20 -8.49 -14.83 5.79
CA TRP A 20 -7.86 -15.19 4.53
C TRP A 20 -6.38 -15.52 4.72
N HIS A 21 -6.16 -16.61 5.45
CA HIS A 21 -4.81 -17.06 5.85
C HIS A 21 -3.86 -17.36 4.69
N TRP A 22 -4.33 -17.44 3.45
CA TRP A 22 -3.59 -17.98 2.30
C TRP A 22 -3.05 -16.92 1.34
N ALA A 23 -3.27 -15.61 1.58
CA ALA A 23 -2.85 -14.60 0.61
C ALA A 23 -2.33 -13.32 1.27
N ASP A 24 -1.38 -13.51 2.18
CA ASP A 24 -0.64 -12.41 2.77
C ASP A 24 -0.01 -11.56 1.65
N ARG A 25 -0.38 -10.27 1.58
CA ARG A 25 0.02 -9.30 0.54
C ARG A 25 -0.58 -9.50 -0.85
N ARG A 26 -1.72 -10.19 -0.95
CA ARG A 26 -2.39 -10.46 -2.24
C ARG A 26 -3.82 -9.93 -2.40
N ILE A 27 -4.21 -8.92 -1.61
CA ILE A 27 -5.56 -8.34 -1.63
C ILE A 27 -6.07 -7.93 -3.01
N LEU A 28 -5.18 -7.50 -3.92
CA LEU A 28 -5.60 -7.13 -5.27
C LEU A 28 -6.24 -8.28 -6.05
N ASP A 29 -5.91 -9.55 -5.78
CA ASP A 29 -6.47 -10.70 -6.50
C ASP A 29 -8.00 -10.77 -6.33
N MET A 30 -8.46 -10.38 -5.15
CA MET A 30 -9.87 -10.29 -4.80
C MET A 30 -10.53 -9.03 -5.40
N LEU A 31 -9.81 -7.91 -5.45
CA LEU A 31 -10.38 -6.58 -5.73
C LEU A 31 -10.46 -6.24 -7.23
N ILE A 32 -9.57 -6.77 -8.07
CA ILE A 32 -9.50 -6.36 -9.49
C ILE A 32 -10.70 -6.78 -10.36
N GLY A 33 -11.57 -7.64 -9.86
CA GLY A 33 -12.78 -8.04 -10.57
C GLY A 33 -14.00 -7.16 -10.28
N GLY A 34 -13.86 -6.17 -9.39
CA GLY A 34 -14.96 -5.40 -8.81
C GLY A 34 -15.63 -6.13 -7.64
N PRO A 35 -16.74 -5.56 -7.10
CA PRO A 35 -17.43 -6.11 -5.93
C PRO A 35 -17.91 -7.54 -6.14
N GLU A 36 -18.29 -7.93 -7.37
CA GLU A 36 -18.78 -9.28 -7.63
C GLU A 36 -17.69 -10.35 -7.44
N LEU A 37 -16.44 -10.06 -7.84
CA LEU A 37 -15.34 -11.00 -7.59
C LEU A 37 -15.02 -11.04 -6.09
N ALA A 38 -14.98 -9.89 -5.43
CA ALA A 38 -14.66 -9.82 -4.01
C ALA A 38 -15.63 -10.62 -3.15
N LEU A 39 -16.93 -10.49 -3.40
CA LEU A 39 -17.96 -11.27 -2.70
C LEU A 39 -17.84 -12.78 -2.95
N ARG A 40 -17.40 -13.22 -4.15
CA ARG A 40 -17.12 -14.65 -4.38
C ARG A 40 -15.98 -15.17 -3.53
N HIS A 41 -14.90 -14.39 -3.39
CA HIS A 41 -13.79 -14.76 -2.49
C HIS A 41 -14.25 -14.81 -1.04
N ILE A 42 -14.93 -13.76 -0.57
CA ILE A 42 -15.43 -13.67 0.81
C ILE A 42 -16.36 -14.84 1.16
N ALA A 43 -17.23 -15.27 0.22
CA ALA A 43 -18.09 -16.43 0.41
C ALA A 43 -17.33 -17.75 0.63
N SER A 44 -16.05 -17.82 0.25
CA SER A 44 -15.17 -18.97 0.50
C SER A 44 -14.34 -18.85 1.77
N PHE A 45 -14.31 -17.66 2.39
CA PHE A 45 -13.50 -17.40 3.57
C PHE A 45 -14.17 -17.91 4.83
N ARG A 46 -13.35 -18.27 5.81
CA ARG A 46 -13.85 -18.63 7.13
C ARG A 46 -14.30 -17.36 7.84
N ARG A 47 -15.50 -17.38 8.42
CA ARG A 47 -15.94 -16.31 9.33
C ARG A 47 -15.06 -16.34 10.59
N SER A 48 -14.59 -15.18 11.01
CA SER A 48 -13.91 -15.05 12.29
C SER A 48 -14.96 -15.11 13.40
N ASP A 49 -14.86 -16.12 14.26
CA ASP A 49 -15.85 -16.40 15.32
C ASP A 49 -15.60 -15.58 16.60
N ASP A 50 -14.42 -14.94 16.71
CA ASP A 50 -14.03 -14.16 17.88
C ASP A 50 -14.16 -12.66 17.60
N ARG A 51 -15.04 -12.00 18.37
CA ARG A 51 -15.07 -10.53 18.48
C ARG A 51 -13.89 -9.97 19.28
N ASP A 52 -13.01 -10.84 19.78
CA ASP A 52 -11.84 -10.48 20.57
C ASP A 52 -10.72 -10.00 19.64
N PHE A 53 -10.74 -8.69 19.45
CA PHE A 53 -9.74 -7.89 18.77
C PHE A 53 -8.36 -8.10 19.41
N TYR A 54 -7.39 -8.60 18.64
CA TYR A 54 -5.98 -8.58 19.02
C TYR A 54 -5.10 -8.18 17.83
N GLY A 55 -5.28 -6.95 17.37
CA GLY A 55 -4.37 -6.27 16.45
C GLY A 55 -4.37 -6.85 15.03
N LEU A 56 -4.39 -5.96 14.05
CA LEU A 56 -3.90 -6.31 12.72
C LEU A 56 -2.39 -6.41 12.81
N MET A 57 -1.82 -7.48 12.25
CA MET A 57 -0.38 -7.50 12.04
C MET A 57 -0.06 -6.43 10.99
N PRO A 58 0.73 -5.39 11.31
CA PRO A 58 0.98 -4.25 10.40
C PRO A 58 1.71 -4.65 9.11
N GLU A 59 2.24 -5.87 9.06
CA GLU A 59 2.97 -6.42 7.92
C GLU A 59 2.06 -7.17 6.93
N ARG A 60 0.73 -7.17 7.16
CA ARG A 60 -0.26 -7.87 6.35
C ARG A 60 -1.09 -6.93 5.48
N SER A 61 -1.81 -7.50 4.53
CA SER A 61 -2.85 -6.80 3.77
C SER A 61 -4.23 -6.98 4.41
N ALA A 62 -5.06 -5.95 4.40
CA ALA A 62 -6.46 -6.07 4.79
C ALA A 62 -7.38 -5.10 4.06
N ALA A 63 -8.69 -5.37 4.09
CA ALA A 63 -9.71 -4.54 3.49
C ALA A 63 -10.99 -4.44 4.34
N VAL A 64 -11.65 -3.28 4.29
CA VAL A 64 -13.04 -3.07 4.68
C VAL A 64 -13.87 -2.89 3.41
N LEU A 65 -14.90 -3.72 3.26
CA LEU A 65 -15.97 -3.57 2.29
C LEU A 65 -17.25 -3.17 3.03
N ASP A 66 -17.60 -1.90 2.96
CA ASP A 66 -18.85 -1.38 3.50
C ASP A 66 -19.91 -1.38 2.39
N LEU A 67 -20.83 -2.32 2.46
CA LEU A 67 -21.90 -2.50 1.48
C LEU A 67 -23.01 -1.46 1.66
N ASP A 68 -23.21 -0.96 2.89
CA ASP A 68 -24.25 0.02 3.21
C ASP A 68 -23.88 1.40 2.67
N ARG A 69 -22.64 1.84 2.92
CA ARG A 69 -22.11 3.13 2.47
C ARG A 69 -21.43 3.07 1.12
N ARG A 70 -21.30 1.86 0.56
CA ARG A 70 -20.56 1.58 -0.67
C ARG A 70 -19.14 2.14 -0.59
N ARG A 71 -18.34 1.64 0.35
CA ARG A 71 -16.94 2.02 0.51
C ARG A 71 -16.04 0.80 0.47
N LEU A 72 -14.95 0.90 -0.28
CA LEU A 72 -13.82 -0.03 -0.24
C LEU A 72 -12.63 0.74 0.32
N LEU A 73 -12.09 0.27 1.43
CA LEU A 73 -10.87 0.82 2.04
C LEU A 73 -9.90 -0.33 2.30
N PHE A 74 -8.67 -0.26 1.82
CA PHE A 74 -7.73 -1.37 1.93
C PHE A 74 -6.27 -0.91 2.02
N PHE A 75 -5.41 -1.77 2.55
CA PHE A 75 -3.97 -1.58 2.55
C PHE A 75 -3.24 -2.92 2.39
N GLY A 76 -1.94 -2.83 2.13
CA GLY A 76 -1.04 -3.96 1.91
C GLY A 76 -1.26 -4.64 0.55
N ASP A 77 -0.19 -4.74 -0.23
CA ASP A 77 -0.03 -5.60 -1.41
C ASP A 77 1.37 -5.27 -1.98
N ASP A 78 2.12 -6.25 -2.45
CA ASP A 78 3.47 -6.01 -2.98
C ASP A 78 3.48 -5.05 -4.18
N LEU A 79 2.41 -5.02 -4.97
CA LEU A 79 2.30 -4.12 -6.11
C LEU A 79 1.99 -2.68 -5.70
N MET A 80 1.48 -2.47 -4.49
CA MET A 80 1.08 -1.16 -4.00
C MET A 80 2.24 -0.39 -3.39
N GLY A 81 3.40 -1.01 -3.12
CA GLY A 81 4.55 -0.36 -2.48
C GLY A 81 5.21 0.76 -3.29
N ARG A 82 4.97 0.82 -4.61
CA ARG A 82 5.52 1.84 -5.51
C ARG A 82 4.43 2.81 -5.97
N VAL A 83 4.70 4.12 -5.90
CA VAL A 83 3.75 5.17 -6.34
C VAL A 83 3.21 4.93 -7.76
N PRO A 84 4.04 4.63 -8.78
CA PRO A 84 3.54 4.47 -10.14
C PRO A 84 2.48 3.37 -10.27
N HIS A 85 2.74 2.19 -9.68
CA HIS A 85 1.81 1.06 -9.71
C HIS A 85 0.55 1.36 -8.90
N ARG A 86 0.72 1.90 -7.68
CA ARG A 86 -0.40 2.26 -6.80
C ARG A 86 -1.39 3.17 -7.49
N ARG A 87 -0.92 4.22 -8.16
CA ARG A 87 -1.82 5.19 -8.81
C ARG A 87 -2.60 4.60 -9.97
N VAL A 88 -1.97 3.75 -10.78
CA VAL A 88 -2.67 3.01 -11.84
C VAL A 88 -3.74 2.09 -11.23
N LEU A 89 -3.37 1.34 -10.18
CA LEU A 89 -4.27 0.38 -9.53
C LEU A 89 -5.43 1.06 -8.80
N LEU A 90 -5.20 2.13 -8.04
CA LEU A 90 -6.26 2.88 -7.37
C LEU A 90 -7.22 3.51 -8.37
N ALA A 91 -6.71 4.09 -9.47
CA ALA A 91 -7.56 4.61 -10.54
C ALA A 91 -8.40 3.50 -11.19
N ALA A 92 -7.79 2.35 -11.50
CA ALA A 92 -8.51 1.22 -12.07
C ALA A 92 -9.58 0.66 -11.10
N LEU A 93 -9.26 0.56 -9.80
CA LEU A 93 -10.20 0.11 -8.79
C LEU A 93 -11.38 1.08 -8.62
N ALA A 94 -11.15 2.39 -8.67
CA ALA A 94 -12.22 3.38 -8.61
C ALA A 94 -13.25 3.19 -9.74
N GLU A 95 -12.80 2.85 -10.94
CA GLU A 95 -13.68 2.54 -12.08
C GLU A 95 -14.41 1.20 -11.91
N LEU A 96 -13.68 0.15 -11.51
CA LEU A 96 -14.20 -1.21 -11.37
C LEU A 96 -15.21 -1.36 -10.24
N TRP A 97 -15.04 -0.57 -9.19
CA TRP A 97 -15.92 -0.51 -8.04
C TRP A 97 -16.98 0.58 -8.23
N THR A 98 -17.66 0.56 -9.38
CA THR A 98 -18.66 1.56 -9.74
C THR A 98 -19.72 1.69 -8.66
N GLY A 99 -19.96 2.93 -8.21
CA GLY A 99 -20.91 3.23 -7.14
C GLY A 99 -20.35 3.04 -5.73
N PHE A 100 -19.11 2.57 -5.59
CA PHE A 100 -18.36 2.60 -4.35
C PHE A 100 -17.30 3.71 -4.37
N GLN A 101 -16.96 4.22 -3.19
CA GLN A 101 -15.74 4.97 -2.99
C GLN A 101 -14.60 4.00 -2.66
N ALA A 102 -13.69 3.77 -3.60
CA ALA A 102 -12.48 2.97 -3.38
C ALA A 102 -11.32 3.87 -2.92
N GLY A 103 -10.59 3.44 -1.88
CA GLY A 103 -9.48 4.19 -1.33
C GLY A 103 -8.42 3.32 -0.65
N TRP A 104 -7.25 3.91 -0.44
CA TRP A 104 -6.14 3.31 0.31
C TRP A 104 -6.20 3.74 1.77
N ALA A 105 -6.01 2.81 2.69
CA ALA A 105 -5.84 3.11 4.12
C ALA A 105 -4.38 3.44 4.39
N TYR A 106 -4.07 4.73 4.56
CA TYR A 106 -2.71 5.19 4.87
C TYR A 106 -2.32 4.96 6.33
N GLY A 107 -3.30 4.96 7.25
CA GLY A 107 -3.11 4.47 8.62
C GLY A 107 -3.23 2.94 8.71
N GLY A 108 -3.32 2.29 7.54
CA GLY A 108 -3.49 0.88 7.30
C GLY A 108 -4.41 0.21 8.30
N ALA A 109 -3.83 -0.65 9.11
CA ALA A 109 -4.56 -1.45 10.07
C ALA A 109 -5.48 -0.64 11.01
N ARG A 110 -4.90 0.40 11.60
CA ARG A 110 -5.59 1.22 12.59
C ARG A 110 -6.75 1.97 11.97
N GLU A 111 -6.57 2.44 10.73
CA GLU A 111 -7.61 3.13 9.98
C GLU A 111 -8.81 2.21 9.71
N LEU A 112 -8.57 0.95 9.35
CA LEU A 112 -9.65 -0.03 9.17
C LEU A 112 -10.39 -0.33 10.48
N ALA A 113 -9.67 -0.44 11.60
CA ALA A 113 -10.27 -0.64 12.92
C ALA A 113 -11.12 0.54 13.37
N ALA A 114 -10.57 1.76 13.26
CA ALA A 114 -11.29 2.98 13.57
C ALA A 114 -12.56 3.11 12.73
N TYR A 115 -12.52 2.68 11.46
CA TYR A 115 -13.68 2.71 10.56
C TYR A 115 -14.89 1.94 11.11
N VAL A 116 -14.66 0.77 11.72
CA VAL A 116 -15.71 -0.09 12.30
C VAL A 116 -15.92 0.13 13.79
N GLY A 117 -15.34 1.21 14.36
CA GLY A 117 -15.49 1.58 15.76
C GLY A 117 -14.75 0.66 16.73
N VAL A 118 -13.71 -0.02 16.26
CA VAL A 118 -12.85 -0.89 17.07
C VAL A 118 -11.57 -0.14 17.39
N ASP A 119 -11.20 -0.12 18.67
CA ASP A 119 -9.92 0.47 19.10
C ASP A 119 -8.77 -0.44 18.66
N CYS A 120 -7.76 0.15 18.03
CA CYS A 120 -6.52 -0.52 17.68
C CYS A 120 -5.39 0.32 18.25
N PRO A 121 -4.66 -0.14 19.28
CA PRO A 121 -3.57 0.65 19.86
C PRO A 121 -2.42 0.80 18.87
N PRO A 122 -1.61 1.86 18.99
CA PRO A 122 -0.48 2.07 18.09
C PRO A 122 0.59 1.03 18.40
N ARG A 123 1.31 0.58 17.38
CA ARG A 123 2.50 -0.26 17.63
C ARG A 123 3.58 0.63 18.22
N ASP A 124 4.26 0.14 19.26
CA ASP A 124 5.50 0.75 19.71
C ASP A 124 6.52 0.66 18.56
N PHE A 125 6.94 1.80 18.03
CA PHE A 125 8.04 1.88 17.09
C PHE A 125 9.36 1.65 17.82
N ASP A 126 10.39 1.22 17.09
CA ASP A 126 11.76 1.42 17.55
C ASP A 126 11.90 2.91 17.86
N ARG A 127 12.02 3.25 19.14
CA ARG A 127 12.02 4.64 19.62
C ARG A 127 13.23 5.44 19.14
N GLU A 128 14.18 4.79 18.49
CA GLU A 128 15.44 5.35 18.01
C GLU A 128 15.73 4.88 16.57
N PRO A 129 14.99 5.34 15.55
CA PRO A 129 15.30 5.00 14.17
C PRO A 129 16.70 5.47 13.77
N ARG A 130 17.44 4.64 13.04
CA ARG A 130 18.77 5.02 12.57
C ARG A 130 18.67 6.06 11.47
N ILE A 131 19.39 7.17 11.63
CA ILE A 131 19.57 8.16 10.58
C ILE A 131 20.74 7.71 9.70
N GLU A 132 20.42 6.98 8.63
CA GLU A 132 21.41 6.46 7.68
C GLU A 132 21.21 7.08 6.29
N VAL A 133 22.14 7.96 5.90
CA VAL A 133 22.15 8.58 4.56
C VAL A 133 22.68 7.60 3.51
N THR A 134 22.02 7.55 2.35
CA THR A 134 22.48 6.72 1.23
C THR A 134 23.11 7.56 0.10
N PRO A 135 24.27 7.16 -0.45
CA PRO A 135 24.80 7.74 -1.67
C PRO A 135 24.07 7.26 -2.93
N ASP A 136 23.34 6.15 -2.84
CA ASP A 136 22.69 5.51 -3.96
C ASP A 136 21.55 6.37 -4.52
N ARG A 137 21.45 6.37 -5.85
CA ARG A 137 20.43 7.09 -6.61
C ARG A 137 19.52 6.15 -7.40
N TYR A 138 19.80 4.85 -7.35
CA TYR A 138 19.16 3.78 -8.13
C TYR A 138 18.27 2.88 -7.27
N SER A 139 18.31 3.02 -5.95
CA SER A 139 17.45 2.28 -5.02
C SER A 139 16.42 3.19 -4.35
N PRO A 140 15.25 2.66 -3.95
CA PRO A 140 14.24 3.43 -3.24
C PRO A 140 14.82 4.03 -1.96
N CYS A 141 14.41 5.26 -1.65
CA CYS A 141 14.90 6.01 -0.49
C CYS A 141 13.80 6.89 0.09
N GLN A 142 14.00 7.31 1.35
CA GLN A 142 13.23 8.40 1.94
C GLN A 142 13.98 9.71 1.71
N VAL A 143 13.33 10.74 1.17
CA VAL A 143 13.96 12.05 0.94
C VAL A 143 13.57 13.03 2.01
N ILE A 144 14.54 13.45 2.84
CA ILE A 144 14.36 14.59 3.74
C ILE A 144 14.86 15.85 3.05
N SER A 145 14.00 16.86 2.98
CA SER A 145 14.31 18.20 2.51
C SER A 145 14.08 19.22 3.62
N VAL A 146 15.05 20.09 3.88
CA VAL A 146 14.93 21.16 4.88
C VAL A 146 15.19 22.51 4.24
N VAL A 147 14.29 23.46 4.45
CA VAL A 147 14.45 24.86 4.02
C VAL A 147 15.44 25.57 4.95
N GLY A 148 16.49 26.14 4.38
CA GLY A 148 17.49 26.92 5.09
C GLY A 148 17.03 28.38 5.33
N PRO A 149 17.70 29.11 6.23
CA PRO A 149 17.39 30.53 6.49
C PRO A 149 17.54 31.45 5.28
N ASP A 150 18.32 31.03 4.28
CA ASP A 150 18.53 31.71 3.00
C ASP A 150 17.45 31.39 1.95
N GLY A 151 16.45 30.58 2.31
CA GLY A 151 15.44 30.04 1.40
C GLY A 151 15.94 28.89 0.53
N GLY A 152 17.22 28.50 0.64
CA GLY A 152 17.79 27.37 -0.09
C GLY A 152 17.39 26.04 0.55
N VAL A 153 17.16 25.00 -0.26
CA VAL A 153 16.78 23.68 0.27
C VAL A 153 17.99 22.77 0.37
N ARG A 154 18.06 22.00 1.46
CA ARG A 154 19.09 20.99 1.72
C ARG A 154 18.45 19.61 1.77
N PHE A 155 19.14 18.61 1.21
CA PHE A 155 18.62 17.26 1.07
C PHE A 155 19.48 16.22 1.76
N TRP A 156 18.79 15.24 2.34
CA TRP A 156 19.36 14.00 2.85
C TRP A 156 18.52 12.81 2.37
N PRO A 157 18.98 12.09 1.32
CA PRO A 157 18.39 10.81 0.96
C PRO A 157 18.79 9.77 2.02
N MET A 158 17.81 9.19 2.69
CA MET A 158 17.98 8.15 3.70
C MET A 158 17.68 6.77 3.13
N VAL A 159 18.21 5.73 3.76
CA VAL A 159 17.75 4.36 3.50
C VAL A 159 16.21 4.30 3.64
N GLU A 160 15.59 3.47 2.81
CA GLU A 160 14.14 3.29 2.82
C GLU A 160 13.61 2.92 4.22
N TYR A 161 12.43 3.42 4.57
CA TYR A 161 11.73 3.14 5.84
C TYR A 161 12.52 3.52 7.11
N SER A 162 13.36 4.55 7.04
CA SER A 162 14.11 5.04 8.21
C SER A 162 13.28 5.82 9.22
N HIS A 163 12.15 6.42 8.82
CA HIS A 163 11.21 7.16 9.67
C HIS A 163 11.80 8.15 10.71
N PRO A 164 12.82 8.96 10.38
CA PRO A 164 13.44 9.85 11.36
C PRO A 164 12.56 11.05 11.73
N GLU A 165 11.44 11.26 11.04
CA GLU A 165 10.40 12.22 11.43
C GLU A 165 9.84 11.97 12.85
N VAL A 166 9.98 10.76 13.40
CA VAL A 166 9.56 10.47 14.79
C VAL A 166 10.42 11.18 15.85
N TYR A 167 11.59 11.71 15.47
CA TYR A 167 12.41 12.54 16.36
C TYR A 167 11.83 13.95 16.58
N GLY A 168 10.75 14.31 15.88
CA GLY A 168 10.17 15.64 15.98
C GLY A 168 11.15 16.73 15.54
N PRO A 169 11.01 17.96 16.05
CA PRO A 169 11.89 19.08 15.71
C PRO A 169 13.38 18.81 16.00
N SER A 170 13.70 17.93 16.96
CA SER A 170 15.07 17.52 17.26
C SER A 170 15.76 16.78 16.11
N LEU A 171 15.00 16.28 15.12
CA LEU A 171 15.54 15.77 13.86
C LEU A 171 16.55 16.74 13.24
N LEU A 172 16.27 18.04 13.27
CA LEU A 172 17.12 19.06 12.64
C LEU A 172 18.54 19.08 13.21
N ASP A 173 18.69 18.80 14.50
CA ASP A 173 19.99 18.72 15.17
C ASP A 173 20.70 17.38 14.93
N MET A 174 19.94 16.33 14.61
CA MET A 174 20.43 14.97 14.39
C MET A 174 20.84 14.71 12.93
N LEU A 175 20.37 15.53 11.99
CA LEU A 175 20.73 15.39 10.58
C LEU A 175 22.26 15.53 10.37
N PRO A 176 22.89 14.65 9.56
CA PRO A 176 24.32 14.75 9.30
C PRO A 176 24.70 16.11 8.70
N ARG A 177 25.82 16.69 9.15
CA ARG A 177 26.30 18.01 8.68
C ARG A 177 26.42 18.13 7.15
N ARG A 178 26.70 17.02 6.46
CA ARG A 178 26.89 17.00 5.00
C ARG A 178 25.54 16.85 4.28
N ALA A 179 24.85 17.97 4.09
CA ALA A 179 23.65 18.04 3.26
C ALA A 179 23.96 18.26 1.78
N ARG A 180 23.04 17.90 0.89
CA ARG A 180 23.15 18.19 -0.55
C ARG A 180 22.38 19.46 -0.90
N PRO A 181 22.94 20.44 -1.63
CA PRO A 181 22.20 21.61 -2.14
C PRO A 181 21.26 21.27 -3.30
N LYS A 182 21.54 20.18 -4.01
CA LYS A 182 20.72 19.66 -5.09
C LYS A 182 20.72 18.14 -5.02
N LEU A 183 19.59 17.52 -5.29
CA LEU A 183 19.43 16.08 -5.34
C LEU A 183 18.79 15.68 -6.66
N SER A 184 19.41 14.72 -7.35
CA SER A 184 18.85 14.09 -8.54
C SER A 184 18.86 12.58 -8.34
N LEU A 185 17.67 11.99 -8.30
CA LEU A 185 17.46 10.55 -8.22
C LEU A 185 17.29 9.96 -9.63
N ARG A 186 17.59 8.67 -9.79
CA ARG A 186 17.41 7.92 -11.04
C ARG A 186 16.16 7.05 -11.04
N ILE A 187 15.51 6.95 -9.89
CA ILE A 187 14.21 6.34 -9.68
C ILE A 187 13.36 7.24 -8.77
N GLU A 188 12.08 6.94 -8.64
CA GLU A 188 11.17 7.60 -7.71
C GLU A 188 11.55 7.27 -6.25
N PRO A 189 11.46 8.24 -5.33
CA PRO A 189 11.57 7.98 -3.89
C PRO A 189 10.39 7.11 -3.40
N ALA A 190 10.56 6.45 -2.26
CA ALA A 190 9.52 5.65 -1.61
C ALA A 190 8.69 6.46 -0.59
N SER A 191 9.32 7.46 0.01
CA SER A 191 8.69 8.38 0.97
C SER A 191 9.48 9.68 1.04
N GLY A 192 8.93 10.67 1.75
CA GLY A 192 9.64 11.92 1.95
C GLY A 192 9.08 12.79 3.05
N VAL A 193 9.96 13.65 3.54
CA VAL A 193 9.69 14.63 4.60
C VAL A 193 10.22 15.97 4.14
N HIS A 194 9.38 16.99 4.20
CA HIS A 194 9.73 18.37 3.92
C HIS A 194 9.57 19.20 5.18
N VAL A 195 10.63 19.87 5.61
CA VAL A 195 10.63 20.68 6.84
C VAL A 195 10.95 22.12 6.49
N ASP A 196 10.11 23.05 6.91
CA ASP A 196 10.35 24.50 6.88
C ASP A 196 10.43 25.02 8.32
N PRO A 197 11.65 25.14 8.89
CA PRO A 197 11.83 25.62 10.25
C PRO A 197 11.37 27.07 10.46
N SER A 198 11.44 27.91 9.43
CA SER A 198 11.05 29.33 9.52
C SER A 198 9.55 29.49 9.70
N ARG A 199 8.78 28.63 9.02
CA ARG A 199 7.33 28.58 9.11
C ARG A 199 6.82 27.61 10.17
N LYS A 200 7.71 26.85 10.80
CA LYS A 200 7.38 25.69 11.64
C LYS A 200 6.39 24.76 10.93
N ALA A 201 6.71 24.36 9.70
CA ALA A 201 5.86 23.47 8.92
C ALA A 201 6.58 22.16 8.60
N ILE A 202 5.83 21.07 8.57
CA ILE A 202 6.29 19.76 8.12
C ILE A 202 5.26 19.13 7.18
N GLY A 203 5.74 18.64 6.05
CA GLY A 203 4.98 17.84 5.11
C GLY A 203 5.54 16.43 5.01
N VAL A 204 4.67 15.42 5.08
CA VAL A 204 5.06 14.00 5.01
C VAL A 204 4.25 13.28 3.95
N TRP A 205 4.91 12.42 3.18
CA TRP A 205 4.26 11.51 2.25
C TRP A 205 4.98 10.15 2.27
N GLN A 206 4.24 9.07 2.06
CA GLN A 206 4.80 7.72 2.07
C GLN A 206 3.97 6.75 1.26
N THR A 207 4.62 5.73 0.69
CA THR A 207 3.90 4.61 0.11
C THR A 207 3.53 3.57 1.16
N VAL A 208 4.45 3.10 1.99
CA VAL A 208 4.16 1.97 2.89
C VAL A 208 3.37 2.40 4.12
N ASP A 209 2.47 1.52 4.59
CA ASP A 209 1.82 1.68 5.90
C ASP A 209 2.87 1.52 6.99
N THR A 210 2.98 2.54 7.84
CA THR A 210 3.99 2.60 8.90
C THR A 210 3.32 2.50 10.26
N ALA A 211 2.44 1.50 10.40
CA ALA A 211 1.91 0.98 11.67
C ALA A 211 1.35 2.02 12.65
N GLY A 212 0.90 3.18 12.16
CA GLY A 212 0.40 4.29 12.98
C GLY A 212 1.43 5.37 13.37
N ILE A 213 2.61 5.47 12.72
CA ILE A 213 3.52 6.63 12.87
C ILE A 213 2.75 7.90 12.52
N LEU A 214 2.02 7.89 11.39
CA LEU A 214 1.32 9.06 10.87
C LEU A 214 0.38 9.71 11.90
N ASP A 215 -0.33 8.89 12.68
CA ASP A 215 -1.26 9.37 13.71
C ASP A 215 -0.54 10.14 14.84
N GLN A 216 0.72 9.80 15.11
CA GLN A 216 1.52 10.37 16.20
C GLN A 216 2.30 11.62 15.76
N LEU A 217 2.57 11.78 14.46
CA LEU A 217 3.39 12.88 13.96
C LEU A 217 2.86 14.29 14.33
N PRO A 218 1.55 14.58 14.32
CA PRO A 218 1.04 15.88 14.78
C PRO A 218 1.40 16.19 16.23
N GLU A 219 1.42 15.18 17.11
CA GLU A 219 1.79 15.34 18.52
C GLU A 219 3.31 15.43 18.71
N ILE A 220 4.08 14.61 17.98
CA ILE A 220 5.54 14.63 17.96
C ILE A 220 6.08 15.99 17.48
N TRP A 221 5.40 16.58 16.49
CA TRP A 221 5.68 17.91 15.95
C TRP A 221 4.77 18.99 16.55
N ALA A 222 4.41 18.86 17.83
CA ALA A 222 3.53 19.82 18.49
C ALA A 222 4.00 21.28 18.32
N GLY A 223 3.07 22.15 17.92
CA GLY A 223 3.33 23.56 17.64
C GLY A 223 3.94 23.84 16.25
N TRP A 224 4.00 22.83 15.38
CA TRP A 224 4.27 22.95 13.95
C TRP A 224 3.01 22.66 13.14
N ASP A 225 2.91 23.25 11.95
CA ASP A 225 1.88 22.92 10.97
C ASP A 225 2.23 21.59 10.30
N PHE A 226 1.43 20.56 10.54
CA PHE A 226 1.61 19.22 9.96
C PHE A 226 0.65 19.00 8.78
N GLU A 227 1.21 18.61 7.64
CA GLU A 227 0.44 18.16 6.47
C GLU A 227 0.86 16.75 6.06
N PHE A 228 -0.12 15.85 5.93
CA PHE A 228 0.08 14.56 5.28
C PHE A 228 -0.35 14.64 3.82
N TRP A 229 0.56 14.36 2.91
CA TRP A 229 0.34 14.42 1.46
C TRP A 229 0.13 13.05 0.83
N GLU A 230 -0.18 12.02 1.61
CA GLU A 230 -0.51 10.70 1.07
C GLU A 230 0.66 10.11 0.23
N ASP A 231 0.42 9.76 -1.03
CA ASP A 231 1.44 9.32 -2.00
C ASP A 231 1.86 10.45 -2.98
N ARG A 232 1.51 11.71 -2.68
CA ARG A 232 1.76 12.88 -3.53
C ARG A 232 3.16 13.46 -3.35
N TYR A 233 4.19 12.71 -3.78
CA TYR A 233 5.58 13.19 -3.75
C TYR A 233 5.80 14.49 -4.53
N GLU A 234 4.92 14.82 -5.47
CA GLU A 234 4.92 16.08 -6.22
C GLU A 234 4.78 17.30 -5.32
N GLU A 235 4.12 17.18 -4.16
CA GLU A 235 4.02 18.25 -3.16
C GLU A 235 5.42 18.65 -2.63
N GLN A 236 6.29 17.66 -2.44
CA GLN A 236 7.68 17.89 -2.06
C GLN A 236 8.49 18.47 -3.23
N LEU A 237 8.29 17.97 -4.45
CA LEU A 237 8.96 18.51 -5.64
C LEU A 237 8.63 19.98 -5.86
N ALA A 238 7.35 20.35 -5.77
CA ALA A 238 6.88 21.71 -5.97
C ALA A 238 7.52 22.68 -4.95
N ARG A 239 7.63 22.27 -3.68
CA ARG A 239 8.27 23.07 -2.62
C ARG A 239 9.79 23.14 -2.75
N CYS A 240 10.42 22.15 -3.39
CA CYS A 240 11.87 22.12 -3.60
C CYS A 240 12.32 22.76 -4.93
N GLY A 241 11.41 22.95 -5.87
CA GLY A 241 11.70 23.45 -7.22
C GLY A 241 12.78 22.62 -7.93
N ASP A 242 13.63 23.29 -8.71
CA ASP A 242 14.70 22.66 -9.50
C ASP A 242 15.83 22.03 -8.66
N ALA A 243 15.79 22.16 -7.33
CA ALA A 243 16.79 21.60 -6.44
C ALA A 243 16.58 20.10 -6.21
N LEU A 244 15.35 19.59 -6.38
CA LEU A 244 15.01 18.16 -6.30
C LEU A 244 14.51 17.65 -7.65
N HIS A 245 15.25 16.72 -8.25
CA HIS A 245 14.89 16.09 -9.51
C HIS A 245 14.66 14.59 -9.34
N VAL A 246 13.50 14.12 -9.78
CA VAL A 246 13.15 12.70 -9.92
C VAL A 246 12.78 12.41 -11.37
N PRO A 247 12.89 11.16 -11.84
CA PRO A 247 12.48 10.83 -13.19
C PRO A 247 11.00 11.17 -13.44
N PRO A 248 10.65 11.64 -14.64
CA PRO A 248 9.25 11.83 -15.00
C PRO A 248 8.56 10.47 -15.13
N ARG A 249 7.29 10.42 -14.72
CA ARG A 249 6.44 9.23 -14.88
C ARG A 249 6.26 8.89 -16.36
N LYS A 250 6.18 7.59 -16.65
CA LYS A 250 5.97 7.03 -17.98
C LYS A 250 4.71 6.16 -17.97
N LEU A 251 3.56 6.83 -17.94
CA LEU A 251 2.25 6.19 -17.72
C LEU A 251 2.00 4.95 -18.60
N SER A 252 2.35 4.98 -19.88
CA SER A 252 2.16 3.83 -20.79
C SER A 252 3.06 2.64 -20.48
N VAL A 253 4.22 2.86 -19.85
CA VAL A 253 5.09 1.79 -19.34
C VAL A 253 4.48 1.24 -18.05
N GLU A 254 4.11 2.13 -17.13
CA GLU A 254 3.55 1.78 -15.82
C GLU A 254 2.25 0.96 -15.94
N ILE A 255 1.34 1.34 -16.85
CA ILE A 255 0.09 0.61 -17.12
C ILE A 255 0.38 -0.80 -17.64
N ARG A 256 1.31 -0.94 -18.61
CA ARG A 256 1.68 -2.25 -19.16
C ARG A 256 2.33 -3.14 -18.11
N GLU A 257 3.19 -2.57 -17.27
CA GLU A 257 3.81 -3.30 -16.16
C GLU A 257 2.76 -3.79 -15.16
N VAL A 258 1.83 -2.93 -14.73
CA VAL A 258 0.73 -3.34 -13.84
C VAL A 258 -0.12 -4.45 -14.45
N GLN A 259 -0.53 -4.29 -15.71
CA GLN A 259 -1.34 -5.30 -16.39
C GLN A 259 -0.61 -6.64 -16.51
N GLU A 260 0.70 -6.62 -16.80
CA GLU A 260 1.49 -7.85 -16.93
C GLU A 260 1.77 -8.51 -15.59
N LEU A 261 2.11 -7.72 -14.56
CA LEU A 261 2.29 -8.22 -13.19
C LEU A 261 1.00 -8.86 -12.67
N MET A 262 -0.15 -8.21 -12.85
CA MET A 262 -1.44 -8.78 -12.47
C MET A 262 -1.80 -10.01 -13.31
N ARG A 263 -1.50 -10.03 -14.61
CA ARG A 263 -1.77 -11.19 -15.47
C ARG A 263 -0.98 -12.40 -14.99
N ARG A 264 0.34 -12.25 -14.80
CA ARG A 264 1.20 -13.32 -14.30
C ARG A 264 0.73 -13.80 -12.94
N ARG A 265 0.37 -12.86 -12.07
CA ARG A 265 -0.09 -13.18 -10.71
C ARG A 265 -1.41 -13.94 -10.67
N VAL A 266 -2.39 -13.61 -11.53
CA VAL A 266 -3.74 -14.20 -11.51
C VAL A 266 -3.84 -15.47 -12.38
N PHE A 267 -3.14 -15.49 -13.51
CA PHE A 267 -3.26 -16.55 -14.51
C PHE A 267 -1.99 -17.37 -14.72
N GLY A 268 -0.88 -16.99 -14.08
CA GLY A 268 0.37 -17.76 -14.09
C GLY A 268 0.23 -19.10 -13.39
N SER A 269 1.30 -19.87 -13.51
CA SER A 269 1.47 -21.18 -12.90
C SER A 269 2.85 -21.35 -12.25
N ASP A 270 3.56 -20.25 -12.04
CA ASP A 270 4.78 -20.22 -11.25
C ASP A 270 4.46 -20.34 -9.76
N TRP A 271 5.46 -20.66 -8.95
CA TRP A 271 5.31 -20.88 -7.51
C TRP A 271 4.76 -19.65 -6.76
N ASP A 272 4.92 -18.45 -7.32
CA ASP A 272 4.37 -17.18 -6.82
C ASP A 272 2.90 -16.94 -7.22
N SER A 273 2.26 -17.85 -7.96
CA SER A 273 0.85 -17.75 -8.38
C SER A 273 -0.07 -18.65 -7.56
N PRO A 274 -1.38 -18.35 -7.43
CA PRO A 274 -2.32 -19.18 -6.70
C PRO A 274 -2.47 -20.55 -7.36
N ALA A 275 -2.26 -20.62 -8.68
CA ALA A 275 -2.23 -21.86 -9.41
C ALA A 275 -1.01 -22.71 -9.01
N GLY A 276 0.19 -22.12 -9.02
CA GLY A 276 1.41 -22.82 -8.65
C GLY A 276 1.37 -23.31 -7.21
N GLU A 277 0.95 -22.47 -6.26
CA GLU A 277 0.80 -22.87 -4.85
C GLU A 277 -0.19 -24.04 -4.68
N ALA A 278 -1.36 -23.96 -5.34
CA ALA A 278 -2.35 -25.04 -5.28
C ALA A 278 -1.82 -26.35 -5.88
N LEU A 279 -1.04 -26.27 -6.96
CA LEU A 279 -0.40 -27.43 -7.58
C LEU A 279 0.73 -28.00 -6.72
N GLU A 280 1.50 -27.17 -6.03
CA GLU A 280 2.52 -27.62 -5.07
C GLU A 280 1.88 -28.35 -3.88
N LEU A 281 0.80 -27.80 -3.32
CA LEU A 281 0.03 -28.48 -2.27
C LEU A 281 -0.53 -29.82 -2.79
N LEU A 282 -1.08 -29.86 -4.01
CA LEU A 282 -1.53 -31.10 -4.62
C LEU A 282 -0.38 -32.11 -4.79
N ALA A 283 0.82 -31.66 -5.16
CA ALA A 283 2.00 -32.50 -5.27
C ALA A 283 2.45 -33.06 -3.91
N VAL A 284 2.34 -32.29 -2.82
CA VAL A 284 2.53 -32.80 -1.45
C VAL A 284 1.46 -33.86 -1.12
N LEU A 285 0.19 -33.58 -1.38
CA LEU A 285 -0.91 -34.50 -1.07
C LEU A 285 -0.77 -35.82 -1.82
N ARG A 286 -0.42 -35.80 -3.11
CA ARG A 286 -0.18 -37.02 -3.92
C ARG A 286 0.97 -37.88 -3.38
N ARG A 287 1.99 -37.28 -2.75
CA ARG A 287 3.07 -38.04 -2.10
C ARG A 287 2.59 -38.84 -0.89
N HIS A 288 1.57 -38.33 -0.18
CA HIS A 288 1.02 -38.96 1.02
C HIS A 288 -0.25 -39.79 0.75
N ALA A 289 -0.94 -39.53 -0.37
CA ALA A 289 -2.12 -40.24 -0.83
C ALA A 289 -2.04 -40.47 -2.36
N PRO A 290 -1.33 -41.51 -2.82
CA PRO A 290 -1.09 -41.76 -4.24
C PRO A 290 -2.36 -42.01 -5.06
N ASP A 291 -3.41 -42.51 -4.40
CA ASP A 291 -4.71 -42.81 -5.01
C ASP A 291 -5.61 -41.57 -5.17
N LEU A 292 -5.12 -40.38 -4.78
CA LEU A 292 -5.85 -39.11 -4.93
C LEU A 292 -5.99 -38.75 -6.42
N ALA A 293 -7.11 -39.13 -7.03
CA ALA A 293 -7.43 -38.93 -8.44
C ALA A 293 -7.91 -37.50 -8.79
N ILE A 294 -7.25 -36.48 -8.25
CA ILE A 294 -7.53 -35.07 -8.59
C ILE A 294 -6.57 -34.66 -9.71
N ARG A 295 -7.07 -34.11 -10.82
CA ARG A 295 -6.23 -33.62 -11.94
C ARG A 295 -5.85 -32.15 -11.73
N ASP A 296 -4.68 -31.76 -12.23
CA ASP A 296 -4.17 -30.38 -12.13
C ASP A 296 -5.14 -29.35 -12.73
N GLY A 297 -5.72 -29.67 -13.89
CA GLY A 297 -6.71 -28.81 -14.55
C GLY A 297 -7.98 -28.61 -13.74
N ASP A 298 -8.40 -29.61 -12.95
CA ASP A 298 -9.60 -29.51 -12.10
C ASP A 298 -9.32 -28.60 -10.89
N VAL A 299 -8.11 -28.66 -10.32
CA VAL A 299 -7.68 -27.74 -9.25
C VAL A 299 -7.63 -26.31 -9.76
N ILE A 300 -7.00 -26.09 -10.92
CA ILE A 300 -6.90 -24.76 -11.53
C ILE A 300 -8.29 -24.19 -11.84
N ALA A 301 -9.18 -25.00 -12.39
CA ALA A 301 -10.55 -24.59 -12.72
C ALA A 301 -11.40 -24.28 -11.48
N GLY A 302 -11.08 -24.88 -10.33
CA GLY A 302 -11.72 -24.61 -9.05
C GLY A 302 -11.29 -23.32 -8.36
N LEU A 303 -10.21 -22.67 -8.82
CA LEU A 303 -9.73 -21.42 -8.23
C LEU A 303 -10.67 -20.25 -8.55
N ILE A 304 -10.96 -19.43 -7.55
CA ILE A 304 -11.71 -18.19 -7.74
C ILE A 304 -10.81 -17.18 -8.46
N ARG A 305 -11.19 -16.80 -9.68
CA ARG A 305 -10.47 -15.86 -10.55
C ARG A 305 -11.43 -14.86 -11.20
N PRO A 306 -10.93 -13.72 -11.71
CA PRO A 306 -11.69 -12.88 -12.60
C PRO A 306 -12.15 -13.67 -13.85
N THR A 307 -13.39 -13.49 -14.25
CA THR A 307 -13.86 -13.94 -15.57
C THR A 307 -13.14 -13.17 -16.69
N ALA A 308 -13.20 -13.67 -17.93
CA ALA A 308 -12.65 -12.95 -19.09
C ALA A 308 -13.24 -11.53 -19.23
N GLN A 309 -14.52 -11.36 -18.91
CA GLN A 309 -15.17 -10.05 -18.91
C GLN A 309 -14.63 -9.15 -17.78
N GLN A 310 -14.51 -9.67 -16.56
CA GLN A 310 -13.94 -8.91 -15.43
C GLN A 310 -12.50 -8.49 -15.70
N TRP A 311 -11.68 -9.40 -16.24
CA TRP A 311 -10.31 -9.10 -16.63
C TRP A 311 -10.24 -8.03 -17.73
N LYS A 312 -11.10 -8.11 -18.75
CA LYS A 312 -11.19 -7.09 -19.79
C LYS A 312 -11.55 -5.72 -19.20
N ARG A 313 -12.52 -5.65 -18.28
CA ARG A 313 -12.87 -4.40 -17.57
C ARG A 313 -11.64 -3.85 -16.83
N PHE A 314 -10.88 -4.70 -16.14
CA PHE A 314 -9.67 -4.27 -15.43
C PHE A 314 -8.63 -3.67 -16.38
N THR A 315 -8.31 -4.34 -17.49
CA THR A 315 -7.35 -3.80 -18.46
C THR A 315 -7.82 -2.47 -19.05
N THR A 316 -9.12 -2.36 -19.38
CA THR A 316 -9.70 -1.11 -19.89
C THR A 316 -9.67 0.01 -18.85
N ALA A 317 -9.92 -0.29 -17.58
CA ALA A 317 -9.84 0.69 -16.50
C ALA A 317 -8.41 1.21 -16.32
N CYS A 318 -7.40 0.32 -16.38
CA CYS A 318 -5.99 0.73 -16.37
C CYS A 318 -5.65 1.63 -17.57
N ASP A 319 -6.12 1.30 -18.77
CA ASP A 319 -5.87 2.11 -19.98
C ASP A 319 -6.56 3.50 -19.88
N GLY A 320 -7.73 3.57 -19.26
CA GLY A 320 -8.47 4.81 -19.00
C GLY A 320 -7.68 5.83 -18.14
N TYR A 321 -6.83 5.34 -17.23
CA TYR A 321 -5.99 6.21 -16.38
C TYR A 321 -5.04 7.10 -17.20
N ALA A 322 -4.50 6.60 -18.32
CA ALA A 322 -3.65 7.41 -19.19
C ALA A 322 -4.41 8.58 -19.83
N ALA A 323 -5.67 8.36 -20.22
CA ALA A 323 -6.51 9.39 -20.82
C ALA A 323 -6.89 10.47 -19.80
N ALA A 324 -7.24 10.07 -18.56
CA ALA A 324 -7.57 10.99 -17.48
C ALA A 324 -6.37 11.81 -17.00
N SER A 325 -5.16 11.25 -17.01
CA SER A 325 -3.94 11.94 -16.57
C SER A 325 -3.36 12.89 -17.61
N ALA A 326 -3.87 12.88 -18.84
CA ALA A 326 -3.45 13.76 -19.93
C ALA A 326 -4.39 14.97 -20.16
N ALA A 327 -5.54 14.99 -19.48
CA ALA A 327 -6.55 16.04 -19.53
C ALA A 327 -6.33 17.11 -18.46
#